data_AF-A0A257JXR0-F1
#
_entry.id   AF-A0A257JXR0-F1
#
_cell.length_a   1.000
_cell.length_b   1.000
_cell.length_c   1.000
_cell.angle_alpha   90.00
_cell.angle_beta   90.00
_cell.angle_gamma   90.00
#
_symmetry.space_group_name_H-M   'P 1'
#
loop_
_entity.id
_entity.type
_entity.pdbx_description
1 polymer ?
#
loop_
_entity_poly.entity_id
_entity_poly.type
_entity_poly.pdbx_seq_one_letter_code
_entity_poly.pdbx_strand_id
1 'polypeptide(L)'
;MSATQSPSLRQRARAPSEPELADIPWMALLDDLDRREAAASLLVVNADPGERVCRFGAPSTYWFGVLDGLLKMSNVRRAGHQL
;
A
#
# COMPACT_ATOMS: atom_id res chain seq x y z
N MET A 1 -9.03 28.16 -15.06
CA MET A 1 -8.97 27.80 -13.62
C MET A 1 -8.23 26.47 -13.53
N SER A 2 -6.95 26.47 -13.19
CA SER A 2 -6.17 25.24 -13.12
C SER A 2 -6.55 24.50 -11.84
N ALA A 3 -7.09 23.29 -11.96
CA ALA A 3 -7.40 22.45 -10.81
C ALA A 3 -6.08 21.99 -10.16
N THR A 4 -5.84 22.37 -8.91
CA THR A 4 -4.75 21.84 -8.10
C THR A 4 -5.01 20.35 -7.90
N GLN A 5 -4.23 19.50 -8.57
CA GLN A 5 -4.38 18.06 -8.46
C GLN A 5 -3.85 17.62 -7.07
N SER A 6 -4.72 17.02 -6.25
CA SER A 6 -4.31 16.50 -4.94
C SER A 6 -3.16 15.49 -5.10
N PRO A 7 -2.17 15.50 -4.19
CA PRO A 7 -1.03 14.59 -4.28
C PRO A 7 -1.48 13.14 -4.19
N SER A 8 -0.99 12.31 -5.11
CA SER A 8 -1.26 10.87 -5.14
C SER A 8 -0.75 10.17 -3.88
N LEU A 9 -1.29 8.98 -3.58
CA LEU A 9 -0.78 8.12 -2.50
C LEU A 9 0.75 7.97 -2.54
N ARG A 10 1.33 7.79 -3.73
CA ARG A 10 2.78 7.63 -3.87
C ARG A 10 3.55 8.88 -3.46
N GLN A 11 3.02 10.07 -3.76
CA GLN A 11 3.65 11.34 -3.40
C GLN A 11 3.55 11.65 -1.90
N ARG A 12 2.55 11.08 -1.22
CA ARG A 12 2.36 11.22 0.24
C ARG A 12 3.06 10.13 1.04
N ALA A 13 3.62 9.13 0.38
CA ALA A 13 4.25 8.00 1.04
C ALA A 13 5.57 8.43 1.73
N ARG A 14 5.84 7.84 2.90
CA ARG A 14 7.03 8.07 3.71
C ARG A 14 7.71 6.75 4.04
N ALA A 15 8.94 6.84 4.55
CA ALA A 15 9.58 5.69 5.18
C ALA A 15 8.77 5.22 6.41
N PRO A 16 8.67 3.90 6.65
CA PRO A 16 8.03 3.37 7.84
C PRO A 16 8.81 3.74 9.11
N SER A 17 8.09 3.91 10.21
CA SER A 17 8.65 4.02 11.55
C SER A 17 9.01 2.65 12.13
N GLU A 18 9.85 2.62 13.16
CA GLU A 18 10.24 1.36 13.83
C GLU A 18 9.03 0.55 14.35
N PRO A 19 8.00 1.16 14.99
CA PRO A 19 6.82 0.42 15.41
C PRO A 19 6.05 -0.16 14.22
N GLU A 20 5.86 0.62 13.15
CA GLU A 20 5.18 0.15 11.93
C GLU A 20 5.93 -1.02 11.28
N LEU A 21 7.27 -1.04 11.32
CA LEU A 21 8.08 -2.17 10.85
C LEU A 21 7.92 -3.39 11.75
N ALA A 22 7.85 -3.20 13.06
CA ALA A 22 7.69 -4.28 14.04
C ALA A 22 6.33 -4.98 13.91
N ASP A 23 5.29 -4.25 13.47
CA ASP A 23 3.95 -4.80 13.24
C ASP A 23 3.85 -5.68 11.99
N ILE A 24 4.87 -5.69 11.11
CA ILE A 24 4.89 -6.52 9.91
C ILE A 24 5.34 -7.95 10.28
N PRO A 25 4.46 -8.96 10.27
CA PRO A 25 4.77 -10.26 10.90
C PRO A 25 5.94 -11.01 10.25
N TRP A 26 6.16 -10.82 8.95
CA TRP A 26 7.23 -11.49 8.22
C TRP A 26 8.60 -10.80 8.39
N MET A 27 8.67 -9.56 8.88
CA MET A 27 9.95 -8.87 9.11
C MET A 27 10.80 -9.57 10.18
N ALA A 28 10.15 -10.20 11.15
CA ALA A 28 10.80 -10.99 12.20
C ALA A 28 11.40 -12.32 11.69
N LEU A 29 10.98 -12.78 10.51
CA LEU A 29 11.45 -14.03 9.91
C LEU A 29 12.70 -13.83 9.03
N LEU A 30 13.00 -12.58 8.67
CA LEU A 30 14.15 -12.24 7.84
C LEU A 30 15.44 -12.17 8.66
N ASP A 31 16.56 -12.52 8.02
CA ASP A 31 17.88 -12.23 8.58
C ASP A 31 18.17 -10.72 8.57
N ASP A 32 19.29 -10.32 9.18
CA ASP A 32 19.60 -8.91 9.38
C ASP A 32 19.89 -8.15 8.06
N LEU A 33 20.38 -8.83 7.02
CA LEU A 33 20.64 -8.20 5.74
C LEU A 33 19.32 -7.99 4.99
N ASP A 34 18.54 -9.06 4.86
CA ASP A 34 17.23 -9.04 4.20
C ASP A 34 16.28 -8.07 4.89
N ARG A 35 16.31 -8.00 6.23
CA ARG A 35 15.49 -7.05 7.00
C ARG A 35 15.85 -5.60 6.69
N ARG A 36 17.15 -5.29 6.54
CA ARG A 36 17.61 -3.92 6.19
C ARG A 36 17.18 -3.54 4.78
N GLU A 37 17.35 -4.44 3.82
CA GLU A 37 16.94 -4.23 2.43
C GLU A 37 15.41 -4.08 2.31
N ALA A 38 14.65 -4.95 2.99
CA ALA A 38 13.20 -4.85 3.06
C ALA A 38 12.76 -3.51 3.64
N ALA A 39 13.29 -3.12 4.81
CA ALA A 39 12.97 -1.85 5.46
C ALA A 39 13.29 -0.63 4.59
N ALA A 40 14.39 -0.65 3.85
CA ALA A 40 14.78 0.43 2.93
C ALA A 40 13.85 0.55 1.71
N SER A 41 13.23 -0.55 1.29
CA SER A 41 12.32 -0.59 0.13
C SER A 41 10.86 -0.27 0.47
N LEU A 42 10.48 -0.39 1.74
CA LEU A 42 9.11 -0.21 2.21
C LEU A 42 8.72 1.27 2.28
N LEU A 43 7.45 1.53 2.00
CA LEU A 43 6.84 2.85 2.12
C LEU A 43 5.46 2.72 2.77
N VAL A 44 5.14 3.69 3.63
CA VAL A 44 3.86 3.78 4.34
C VAL A 44 3.13 5.03 3.88
N VAL A 45 1.83 4.87 3.63
CA VAL A 45 0.93 5.98 3.28
C VAL A 45 -0.41 5.78 3.98
N ASN A 46 -0.97 6.86 4.50
CA ASN A 46 -2.34 6.88 4.99
C ASN A 46 -3.28 7.10 3.80
N ALA A 47 -4.18 6.17 3.54
CA ALA A 47 -5.22 6.36 2.54
C ALA A 47 -6.47 6.94 3.19
N ASP A 48 -7.10 7.94 2.56
CA ASP A 48 -8.36 8.47 3.05
C ASP A 48 -9.51 7.49 2.75
N PRO A 49 -10.59 7.48 3.56
CA PRO A 49 -11.76 6.64 3.28
C PRO A 49 -12.31 6.86 1.86
N GLY A 50 -12.44 5.77 1.11
CA GLY A 50 -12.90 5.80 -0.29
C GLY A 50 -11.82 6.12 -1.32
N GLU A 51 -10.58 6.38 -0.90
CA GLU A 51 -9.45 6.54 -1.82
C GLU A 51 -9.09 5.20 -2.48
N ARG A 52 -8.75 5.25 -3.78
CA ARG A 52 -8.43 4.04 -4.55
C ARG A 52 -6.93 3.77 -4.53
N VAL A 53 -6.55 2.62 -4.01
CA VAL A 53 -5.14 2.19 -3.90
C VAL A 53 -4.60 1.64 -5.22
N CYS A 54 -5.35 0.79 -5.92
CA CYS A 54 -4.94 0.17 -7.19
C CYS A 54 -6.07 0.13 -8.21
N ARG A 55 -5.72 0.09 -9.50
CA ARG A 55 -6.65 -0.13 -10.62
C ARG A 55 -6.37 -1.48 -11.27
N PHE A 56 -7.42 -2.18 -11.68
CA PHE A 56 -7.30 -3.44 -12.42
C PHE A 56 -6.69 -3.23 -13.80
N GLY A 57 -5.86 -4.19 -14.24
CA GLY A 57 -5.32 -4.25 -15.61
C GLY A 57 -3.93 -3.65 -15.81
N ALA A 58 -3.31 -3.07 -14.79
CA ALA A 58 -1.90 -2.70 -14.82
C ALA A 58 -1.01 -3.83 -14.26
N PRO A 59 0.24 -3.99 -14.73
CA PRO A 59 1.21 -4.89 -14.11
C PRO A 59 1.37 -4.59 -12.62
N SER A 60 1.48 -5.64 -11.79
CA SER A 60 1.69 -5.49 -10.35
C SER A 60 3.08 -4.91 -10.07
N THR A 61 3.15 -3.59 -9.87
CA THR A 61 4.41 -2.90 -9.55
C THR A 61 4.70 -2.89 -8.04
N TYR A 62 3.68 -3.07 -7.20
CA TYR A 62 3.80 -2.98 -5.75
C TYR A 62 2.98 -4.05 -5.04
N TRP A 63 3.47 -4.45 -3.86
CA TRP A 63 2.73 -5.22 -2.87
C TRP A 63 2.20 -4.28 -1.78
N PHE A 64 1.00 -4.53 -1.30
CA PHE A 64 0.35 -3.70 -0.28
C PHE A 64 0.01 -4.55 0.93
N GLY A 65 0.42 -4.08 2.11
CA GLY A 65 -0.04 -4.56 3.41
C GLY A 65 -0.91 -3.50 4.07
N VAL A 66 -1.83 -3.93 4.94
CA VAL A 66 -2.63 -3.03 5.79
C VAL A 66 -2.01 -3.05 7.18
N LEU A 67 -1.56 -1.90 7.67
CA LEU A 67 -1.06 -1.75 9.04
C LEU A 67 -2.20 -1.45 10.02
N ASP A 68 -3.14 -0.57 9.63
CA ASP A 68 -4.32 -0.21 10.42
C ASP A 68 -5.55 0.00 9.52
N GLY A 69 -6.74 -0.24 10.08
CA GLY A 69 -8.02 -0.11 9.39
C GLY A 69 -8.37 -1.28 8.47
N LEU A 70 -9.02 -0.99 7.34
CA LEU A 70 -9.53 -2.00 6.42
C LEU A 70 -9.37 -1.58 4.95
N LEU A 71 -8.84 -2.51 4.15
CA LEU A 71 -8.79 -2.38 2.70
C LEU A 71 -9.81 -3.33 2.05
N LYS A 72 -10.79 -2.76 1.33
CA LYS A 72 -11.71 -3.56 0.50
C LYS A 72 -11.08 -3.82 -0.87
N MET A 73 -10.84 -5.09 -1.18
CA MET A 73 -10.52 -5.52 -2.55
C MET A 73 -11.79 -6.00 -3.25
N SER A 74 -12.19 -5.31 -4.32
CA SER A 74 -13.33 -5.72 -5.16
C SER A 74 -12.86 -6.06 -6.56
N ASN A 75 -12.86 -7.34 -6.92
CA ASN A 75 -12.53 -7.77 -8.28
C ASN A 75 -13.74 -7.53 -9.20
N VAL A 76 -13.60 -6.61 -10.17
CA VAL A 76 -14.60 -6.49 -11.22
C VAL A 76 -14.35 -7.62 -12.22
N ARG A 77 -15.17 -8.67 -12.17
CA ARG A 77 -15.19 -9.67 -13.25
C ARG A 77 -15.76 -8.99 -14.50
N ARG A 78 -15.27 -9.39 -15.67
CA ARG A 78 -15.66 -8.83 -16.98
C ARG A 78 -17.16 -9.02 -17.32
N ALA A 79 -17.93 -9.70 -16.48
CA ALA A 79 -19.39 -9.79 -16.51
C ALA A 79 -19.96 -9.05 -15.28
N GLY A 80 -20.57 -7.88 -15.49
CA GLY A 80 -21.01 -6.97 -14.45
C GLY A 80 -22.16 -7.48 -13.57
N HIS A 81 -21.88 -8.37 -12.64
CA HIS A 81 -22.76 -8.65 -11.51
C HIS A 81 -21.99 -8.60 -10.19
N GLN A 82 -22.40 -7.66 -9.35
CA GLN A 82 -21.97 -7.52 -7.97
C GLN A 82 -23.00 -8.28 -7.12
N LEU A 83 -22.56 -9.33 -6.41
CA LEU A 83 -23.31 -9.93 -5.30
C LEU A 83 -23.05 -9.11 -4.03
#